data_AF-A0A1B6J292-F1
#
_entry.id   AF-A0A1B6J292-F1
#
_cell.length_a   1.000
_cell.length_b   1.000
_cell.length_c   1.000
_cell.angle_alpha   90.00
_cell.angle_beta   90.00
_cell.angle_gamma   90.00
#
_symmetry.space_group_name_H-M   'P 1'
#
loop_
_entity.id
_entity.type
_entity.pdbx_description
1 polymer ?
#
loop_
_entity_poly.entity_id
_entity_poly.type
_entity_poly.pdbx_seq_one_letter_code
_entity_poly.pdbx_strand_id
1 'polypeptide(L)'
;PVCFCSPGHVWDQFFGCRIEKIKECNRDADCTLNRTCIKDKCVSPCSGVCGQNTICCIRNHHASCACKDDYIGNPFNGCFYQNKIKLPKKYFIGGEKVGWITAMERCRSMGMNLASITSASEQVDLQRACIDSELQDKIWVSGSHWTSKGHYVWSSTGQSFGYTNWGTDEPEDEYHCVAVHDQYYTWLTESC
;
A
#
# COMPACT_ATOMS: atom_id res chain seq x y z
N PRO A 1 40.10 -35.77 -52.97
CA PRO A 1 38.64 -35.54 -53.05
C PRO A 1 38.36 -34.06 -52.81
N VAL A 2 37.37 -33.47 -53.49
CA VAL A 2 36.92 -32.10 -53.21
C VAL A 2 35.73 -32.20 -52.26
N CYS A 3 35.80 -31.51 -51.13
CA CYS A 3 34.76 -31.49 -50.10
C CYS A 3 34.23 -30.07 -49.92
N PHE A 4 32.97 -29.91 -49.54
CA PHE A 4 32.34 -28.63 -49.20
C PHE A 4 31.58 -28.75 -47.87
N CYS A 5 31.45 -27.63 -47.14
CA CYS A 5 30.67 -27.61 -45.90
C CYS A 5 29.17 -27.56 -46.19
N SER A 6 28.34 -28.15 -45.32
CA SER A 6 26.89 -28.02 -45.39
C SER A 6 26.46 -26.54 -45.32
N PRO A 7 25.27 -26.18 -45.89
CA PRO A 7 24.79 -24.79 -45.86
C PRO A 7 24.84 -24.16 -44.45
N GLY A 8 25.32 -22.91 -44.36
CA GLY A 8 25.49 -22.17 -43.11
C GLY A 8 26.77 -22.47 -42.34
N HIS A 9 27.66 -23.31 -42.87
CA HIS A 9 28.98 -23.59 -42.29
C HIS A 9 30.10 -23.10 -43.20
N VAL A 10 31.18 -22.61 -42.59
CA VAL A 10 32.39 -22.12 -43.25
C VAL A 10 33.57 -22.98 -42.78
N TRP A 11 34.50 -23.27 -43.69
CA TRP A 11 35.69 -24.06 -43.38
C TRP A 11 36.69 -23.22 -42.57
N ASP A 12 37.15 -23.77 -41.45
CA ASP A 12 38.18 -23.22 -40.57
C ASP A 12 39.38 -24.19 -40.52
N GLN A 13 40.59 -23.66 -40.70
CA GLN A 13 41.81 -24.47 -40.80
C GLN A 13 42.16 -25.23 -39.51
N PHE A 14 41.67 -24.79 -38.35
CA PHE A 14 41.95 -25.42 -37.06
C PHE A 14 40.77 -26.26 -36.56
N PHE A 15 39.54 -25.84 -36.88
CA PHE A 15 38.31 -26.42 -36.29
C PHE A 15 37.42 -27.16 -37.30
N GLY A 16 37.78 -27.21 -38.59
CA GLY A 16 36.96 -27.83 -39.64
C GLY A 16 35.74 -26.97 -40.04
N CYS A 17 34.68 -27.59 -40.58
CA CYS A 17 33.45 -26.86 -40.93
C CYS A 17 32.71 -26.39 -39.66
N ARG A 18 32.53 -25.08 -39.50
CA ARG A 18 31.86 -24.46 -38.34
C ARG A 18 30.81 -23.45 -38.77
N ILE A 19 29.83 -23.20 -37.90
CA ILE A 19 28.90 -22.09 -38.09
C ILE A 19 29.67 -20.78 -37.94
N GLU A 20 29.57 -19.91 -38.94
CA GLU A 20 30.09 -18.55 -38.85
C GLU A 20 29.27 -17.79 -37.81
N LYS A 21 29.90 -17.41 -36.69
CA LYS A 21 29.26 -16.51 -35.73
C LYS A 21 29.16 -15.14 -36.37
N ILE A 22 27.98 -14.82 -36.88
CA ILE A 22 27.68 -13.47 -37.36
C ILE A 22 27.76 -12.53 -36.15
N LYS A 23 28.76 -11.67 -36.16
CA LYS A 23 28.90 -10.57 -35.22
C LYS A 23 27.94 -9.47 -35.64
N GLU A 24 26.85 -9.28 -34.89
CA GLU A 24 25.85 -8.27 -35.21
C GLU A 24 26.27 -6.86 -34.76
N CYS A 25 27.01 -6.75 -33.64
CA CYS A 25 27.38 -5.47 -33.04
C CYS A 25 28.71 -5.55 -32.28
N ASN A 26 29.35 -4.39 -32.07
CA ASN A 26 30.45 -4.19 -31.11
C ASN A 26 30.03 -3.32 -29.93
N ARG A 27 29.08 -2.40 -30.14
CA ARG A 27 28.58 -1.45 -29.15
C ARG A 27 27.08 -1.22 -29.36
N ASP A 28 26.42 -0.65 -28.35
CA ASP A 28 24.97 -0.36 -28.41
C ASP A 28 24.56 0.48 -29.61
N ALA A 29 25.41 1.44 -30.00
CA ALA A 29 25.17 2.31 -31.15
C ALA A 29 25.14 1.59 -32.50
N ASP A 30 25.60 0.33 -32.57
CA ASP A 30 25.50 -0.49 -33.78
C ASP A 30 24.11 -1.16 -33.89
N CYS A 31 23.32 -1.13 -32.81
CA CYS A 31 21.96 -1.65 -32.77
C CYS A 31 20.93 -0.53 -33.00
N THR A 32 19.69 -0.91 -33.31
CA THR A 32 18.55 0.02 -33.30
C THR A 32 18.30 0.55 -31.88
N LEU A 33 17.70 1.73 -31.73
CA LEU A 33 17.46 2.40 -30.43
C LEU A 33 16.73 1.54 -29.38
N ASN A 34 16.01 0.51 -29.82
CA ASN A 34 15.28 -0.46 -28.99
C ASN A 34 16.09 -1.74 -28.66
N ARG A 35 17.40 -1.79 -28.95
CA ARG A 35 18.26 -2.97 -28.73
C ARG A 35 19.63 -2.56 -28.18
N THR A 36 20.24 -3.39 -27.36
CA THR A 36 21.59 -3.23 -26.79
C THR A 36 22.49 -4.36 -27.25
N CYS A 37 23.79 -4.11 -27.34
CA CYS A 37 24.77 -5.09 -27.76
C CYS A 37 25.24 -5.94 -26.57
N ILE A 38 24.81 -7.20 -26.54
CA ILE A 38 25.24 -8.18 -25.52
C ILE A 38 25.84 -9.39 -26.21
N LYS A 39 27.13 -9.64 -25.97
CA LYS A 39 27.89 -10.78 -26.54
C LYS A 39 27.73 -10.89 -28.06
N ASP A 40 28.04 -9.81 -28.76
CA ASP A 40 28.01 -9.70 -30.23
C ASP A 40 26.62 -9.81 -30.87
N LYS A 41 25.54 -9.76 -30.08
CA LYS A 41 24.15 -9.77 -30.55
C LYS A 41 23.39 -8.56 -30.07
N CYS A 42 22.57 -7.99 -30.94
CA CYS A 42 21.61 -6.97 -30.53
C CYS A 42 20.44 -7.65 -29.80
N VAL A 43 20.15 -7.30 -28.56
CA VAL A 43 19.04 -7.88 -27.78
C VAL A 43 18.19 -6.78 -27.14
N SER A 44 16.95 -7.09 -26.76
CA SER A 44 16.13 -6.10 -26.06
C SER A 44 16.72 -5.83 -24.67
N PRO A 45 16.91 -4.56 -24.28
CA PRO A 45 17.36 -4.20 -22.92
C PRO A 45 16.37 -4.67 -21.85
N CYS A 46 15.09 -4.88 -22.21
CA CYS A 46 14.04 -5.29 -21.29
C CYS A 46 14.08 -6.79 -20.92
N SER A 47 14.86 -7.61 -21.62
CA SER A 47 14.87 -9.06 -21.42
C SER A 47 15.48 -9.43 -20.06
N GLY A 48 14.62 -9.67 -19.07
CA GLY A 48 15.00 -10.16 -17.73
C GLY A 48 15.49 -9.10 -16.75
N VAL A 49 15.26 -7.80 -17.03
CA VAL A 49 15.74 -6.70 -16.19
C VAL A 49 14.68 -6.15 -15.23
N CYS A 50 13.42 -6.08 -15.66
CA CYS A 50 12.34 -5.54 -14.85
C CYS A 50 11.63 -6.64 -14.03
N GLY A 51 11.18 -6.29 -12.83
CA GLY A 51 10.45 -7.19 -11.94
C GLY A 51 9.00 -7.44 -12.37
N GLN A 52 8.28 -8.30 -11.64
CA GLN A 52 6.88 -8.60 -11.97
C GLN A 52 5.95 -7.38 -11.81
N ASN A 53 4.84 -7.35 -12.55
CA ASN A 53 3.85 -6.27 -12.57
C ASN A 53 4.41 -4.88 -12.95
N THR A 54 5.38 -4.88 -13.86
CA THR A 54 6.00 -3.66 -14.38
C THR A 54 5.76 -3.52 -15.88
N ILE A 55 6.05 -2.32 -16.37
CA ILE A 55 6.18 -1.96 -17.79
C ILE A 55 7.64 -1.59 -18.01
N CYS A 56 8.26 -2.19 -19.04
CA CYS A 56 9.60 -1.80 -19.46
C CYS A 56 9.53 -0.83 -20.63
N CYS A 57 10.17 0.32 -20.48
CA CYS A 57 10.35 1.32 -21.54
C CYS A 57 11.83 1.38 -21.92
N ILE A 58 12.15 1.41 -23.21
CA ILE A 58 13.53 1.52 -23.67
C ILE A 58 13.84 2.99 -23.92
N ARG A 59 14.91 3.50 -23.31
CA ARG A 59 15.43 4.85 -23.54
C ARG A 59 16.92 4.76 -23.86
N ASN A 60 17.30 5.14 -25.08
CA ASN A 60 18.69 5.15 -25.56
C ASN A 60 19.43 3.83 -25.27
N HIS A 61 18.92 2.69 -25.76
CA HIS A 61 19.50 1.36 -25.52
C HIS A 61 19.43 0.85 -24.07
N HIS A 62 18.85 1.60 -23.11
CA HIS A 62 18.71 1.18 -21.71
C HIS A 62 17.27 0.85 -21.34
N ALA A 63 17.09 -0.15 -20.47
CA ALA A 63 15.80 -0.45 -19.86
C ALA A 63 15.48 0.54 -18.74
N SER A 64 14.27 1.07 -18.79
CA SER A 64 13.63 1.86 -17.73
C SER A 64 12.39 1.11 -17.28
N CYS A 65 12.37 0.64 -16.04
CA CYS A 65 11.25 -0.10 -15.49
C CYS A 65 10.31 0.85 -14.73
N ALA A 66 9.01 0.71 -14.92
CA ALA A 66 7.98 1.42 -14.17
C ALA A 66 6.91 0.42 -13.68
N CYS A 67 6.24 0.68 -12.56
CA CYS A 67 5.10 -0.14 -12.16
C CYS A 67 3.94 0.06 -13.15
N LYS A 68 3.11 -0.98 -13.33
CA LYS A 68 1.82 -0.83 -14.02
C LYS A 68 0.90 0.12 -13.24
N ASP A 69 -0.10 0.67 -13.91
CA ASP A 69 -1.14 1.46 -13.24
C ASP A 69 -1.74 0.66 -12.08
N ASP A 70 -1.98 1.34 -10.95
CA ASP A 70 -2.40 0.75 -9.68
C ASP A 70 -1.41 -0.26 -9.07
N TYR A 71 -0.12 -0.24 -9.40
CA TYR A 71 0.91 -1.01 -8.71
C TYR A 71 1.98 -0.10 -8.12
N ILE A 72 2.48 -0.44 -6.94
CA ILE A 72 3.54 0.31 -6.24
C ILE A 72 4.69 -0.63 -5.85
N GLY A 73 5.86 -0.05 -5.54
CA GLY A 73 7.06 -0.80 -5.15
C GLY A 73 8.30 -0.39 -5.94
N ASN A 74 9.31 -1.27 -5.99
CA ASN A 74 10.53 -1.06 -6.77
C ASN A 74 10.40 -1.78 -8.13
N PRO A 75 10.34 -1.07 -9.27
CA PRO A 75 10.14 -1.68 -10.58
C PRO A 75 11.24 -2.66 -11.04
N PHE A 76 12.44 -2.63 -10.46
CA PHE A 76 13.48 -3.61 -10.76
C PHE A 76 13.28 -4.93 -9.99
N ASN A 77 12.67 -4.86 -8.79
CA ASN A 77 12.41 -6.04 -7.95
C ASN A 77 11.01 -6.62 -8.17
N GLY A 78 10.06 -5.78 -8.58
CA GLY A 78 8.66 -6.11 -8.79
C GLY A 78 7.72 -5.19 -8.02
N CYS A 79 6.52 -5.00 -8.55
CA CYS A 79 5.48 -4.16 -7.96
C CYS A 79 4.29 -5.00 -7.48
N PHE A 80 3.56 -4.46 -6.51
CA PHE A 80 2.37 -5.07 -5.94
C PHE A 80 1.15 -4.15 -6.09
N TYR A 81 -0.03 -4.76 -6.25
CA TYR A 81 -1.27 -4.04 -6.52
C TYR A 81 -1.62 -3.11 -5.35
N GLN A 82 -1.98 -1.87 -5.69
CA GLN A 82 -2.20 -0.75 -4.78
C GLN A 82 -3.55 -0.83 -4.07
N ASN A 83 -4.48 -1.70 -4.49
CA ASN A 83 -5.68 -1.97 -3.70
C ASN A 83 -5.48 -3.20 -2.81
N LYS A 84 -5.37 -2.89 -1.50
CA LYS A 84 -5.27 -3.79 -0.35
C LYS A 84 -3.88 -4.30 -0.02
N ILE A 85 -2.98 -3.41 0.38
CA ILE A 85 -2.22 -3.74 1.60
C ILE A 85 -3.28 -3.82 2.71
N LYS A 86 -3.82 -5.02 2.98
CA LYS A 86 -4.57 -5.27 4.21
C LYS A 86 -3.56 -5.17 5.35
N LEU A 87 -3.20 -3.94 5.73
CA LEU A 87 -2.57 -3.69 7.00
C LEU A 87 -3.42 -4.40 8.06
N PRO A 88 -2.81 -5.02 9.08
CA PRO A 88 -3.59 -5.60 10.16
C PRO A 88 -4.55 -4.52 10.66
N LYS A 89 -5.86 -4.80 10.58
CA LYS A 89 -6.88 -3.84 10.95
C LYS A 89 -6.74 -3.57 12.44
N LYS A 90 -6.28 -2.36 12.79
CA LYS A 90 -6.18 -1.92 14.20
C LYS A 90 -7.55 -1.74 14.83
N TYR A 91 -8.54 -1.32 14.02
CA TYR A 91 -9.90 -1.06 14.48
C TYR A 91 -10.91 -1.98 13.78
N PHE A 92 -11.93 -2.38 14.52
CA PHE A 92 -13.14 -3.00 14.02
C PHE A 92 -14.29 -2.01 14.22
N ILE A 93 -15.04 -1.72 13.15
CA ILE A 93 -16.21 -0.84 13.21
C ILE A 93 -17.47 -1.71 13.11
N GLY A 94 -18.34 -1.63 14.11
CA GLY A 94 -19.60 -2.36 14.14
C GLY A 94 -20.66 -1.72 13.25
N GLY A 95 -21.45 -2.53 12.53
CA GLY A 95 -22.45 -2.03 11.57
C GLY A 95 -23.85 -1.75 12.15
N GLU A 96 -24.10 -2.12 13.41
CA GLU A 96 -25.41 -1.90 14.06
C GLU A 96 -25.40 -0.64 14.93
N LYS A 97 -26.42 0.19 14.79
CA LYS A 97 -26.62 1.38 15.62
C LYS A 97 -27.07 0.98 17.02
N VAL A 98 -26.26 1.28 18.02
CA VAL A 98 -26.53 0.98 19.44
C VAL A 98 -26.07 2.13 20.32
N GLY A 99 -26.59 2.20 21.55
CA GLY A 99 -26.11 3.16 22.56
C GLY A 99 -24.67 2.86 23.02
N TRP A 100 -24.04 3.83 23.68
CA TRP A 100 -22.61 3.77 24.02
C TRP A 100 -22.26 2.58 24.91
N ILE A 101 -23.09 2.30 25.93
CA ILE A 101 -22.88 1.18 26.86
C ILE A 101 -22.96 -0.17 26.12
N THR A 102 -23.96 -0.33 25.27
CA THR A 102 -24.13 -1.55 24.45
C THR A 102 -22.96 -1.74 23.49
N ALA A 103 -22.44 -0.67 22.90
CA ALA A 103 -21.23 -0.73 22.06
C ALA A 103 -20.01 -1.19 22.87
N MET A 104 -19.84 -0.64 24.08
CA MET A 104 -18.76 -1.03 25.00
C MET A 104 -18.82 -2.51 25.37
N GLU A 105 -19.99 -3.01 25.77
CA GLU A 105 -20.17 -4.42 26.13
C GLU A 105 -19.90 -5.36 24.96
N ARG A 106 -20.30 -4.96 23.74
CA ARG A 106 -20.00 -5.72 22.52
C ARG A 106 -18.51 -5.79 22.21
N CYS A 107 -17.78 -4.68 22.34
CA CYS A 107 -16.32 -4.74 22.18
C CYS A 107 -15.71 -5.69 23.21
N ARG A 108 -16.16 -5.60 24.47
CA ARG A 108 -15.65 -6.45 25.56
C ARG A 108 -15.96 -7.93 25.37
N SER A 109 -17.13 -8.29 24.86
CA SER A 109 -17.49 -9.69 24.59
C SER A 109 -16.62 -10.33 23.50
N MET A 110 -16.01 -9.52 22.62
CA MET A 110 -15.03 -9.94 21.63
C MET A 110 -13.58 -9.91 22.14
N GLY A 111 -13.35 -9.62 23.43
CA GLY A 111 -12.01 -9.45 23.99
C GLY A 111 -11.33 -8.13 23.58
N MET A 112 -12.11 -7.15 23.13
CA MET A 112 -11.65 -5.80 22.73
C MET A 112 -12.18 -4.74 23.70
N ASN A 113 -11.82 -3.48 23.49
CA ASN A 113 -12.44 -2.34 24.15
C ASN A 113 -12.82 -1.30 23.09
N LEU A 114 -13.78 -0.41 23.40
CA LEU A 114 -13.96 0.79 22.60
C LEU A 114 -12.62 1.54 22.51
N ALA A 115 -12.33 2.13 21.36
CA ALA A 115 -11.02 2.72 21.09
C ALA A 115 -10.74 3.93 22.00
N SER A 116 -9.51 4.05 22.48
CA SER A 116 -8.93 5.29 22.99
C SER A 116 -8.09 5.92 21.90
N ILE A 117 -8.19 7.25 21.72
CA ILE A 117 -7.43 7.97 20.69
C ILE A 117 -6.50 8.95 21.39
N THR A 118 -5.23 8.59 21.46
CA THR A 118 -4.24 9.30 22.29
C THR A 118 -3.24 10.11 21.48
N SER A 119 -3.33 10.09 20.15
CA SER A 119 -2.48 10.90 19.27
C SER A 119 -3.13 11.18 17.92
N ALA A 120 -2.59 12.17 17.21
CA ALA A 120 -2.97 12.47 15.83
C ALA A 120 -2.75 11.27 14.87
N SER A 121 -1.73 10.45 15.10
CA SER A 121 -1.52 9.24 14.29
C SER A 121 -2.66 8.24 14.47
N GLU A 122 -3.12 8.05 15.70
CA GLU A 122 -4.24 7.13 15.99
C GLU A 122 -5.56 7.64 15.40
N GLN A 123 -5.75 8.96 15.41
CA GLN A 123 -6.90 9.62 14.78
C GLN A 123 -6.94 9.34 13.27
N VAL A 124 -5.80 9.49 12.58
CA VAL A 124 -5.70 9.21 11.14
C VAL A 124 -5.96 7.73 10.85
N ASP A 125 -5.44 6.82 11.68
CA ASP A 125 -5.69 5.38 11.51
C ASP A 125 -7.17 5.01 11.70
N LEU A 126 -7.85 5.65 12.66
CA LEU A 126 -9.28 5.46 12.88
C LEU A 126 -10.08 5.99 11.69
N GLN A 127 -9.76 7.19 11.20
CA GLN A 127 -10.40 7.79 10.02
C GLN A 127 -10.32 6.86 8.79
N ARG A 128 -9.16 6.25 8.53
CA ARG A 128 -9.02 5.26 7.45
C ARG A 128 -9.92 4.05 7.67
N ALA A 129 -10.01 3.55 8.90
CA ALA A 129 -10.90 2.44 9.22
C ALA A 129 -12.39 2.81 9.02
N CYS A 130 -12.78 4.05 9.31
CA CYS A 130 -14.13 4.54 9.04
C CYS A 130 -14.43 4.58 7.54
N ILE A 131 -13.51 5.14 6.72
CA ILE A 131 -13.65 5.21 5.26
C ILE A 131 -13.82 3.80 4.67
N ASP A 132 -12.99 2.84 5.10
CA ASP A 132 -13.05 1.44 4.65
C ASP A 132 -14.34 0.70 5.08
N SER A 133 -15.07 1.21 6.08
CA SER A 133 -16.27 0.57 6.62
C SER A 133 -17.56 0.96 5.89
N GLU A 134 -17.52 2.01 5.05
CA GLU A 134 -18.67 2.56 4.33
C GLU A 134 -19.87 2.95 5.23
N LEU A 135 -19.65 3.12 6.54
CA LEU A 135 -20.68 3.53 7.49
C LEU A 135 -20.94 5.04 7.42
N GLN A 136 -22.21 5.41 7.29
CA GLN A 136 -22.70 6.80 7.31
C GLN A 136 -23.36 7.10 8.66
N ASP A 137 -22.60 6.93 9.75
CA ASP A 137 -23.05 7.32 11.08
C ASP A 137 -21.88 7.55 12.04
N LYS A 138 -22.14 8.28 13.13
CA LYS A 138 -21.16 8.52 14.19
C LYS A 138 -20.73 7.21 14.85
N ILE A 139 -19.47 7.16 15.25
CA ILE A 139 -18.86 5.95 15.81
C ILE A 139 -18.48 6.21 17.26
N TRP A 140 -18.98 5.38 18.18
CA TRP A 140 -18.63 5.46 19.58
C TRP A 140 -17.16 5.16 19.83
N VAL A 141 -16.53 5.98 20.67
CA VAL A 141 -15.18 5.75 21.23
C VAL A 141 -15.26 5.69 22.74
N SER A 142 -14.21 5.21 23.41
CA SER A 142 -14.26 4.96 24.86
C SER A 142 -14.25 6.22 25.72
N GLY A 143 -14.27 7.40 25.11
CA GLY A 143 -14.24 8.68 25.81
C GLY A 143 -15.53 8.91 26.58
N SER A 144 -15.43 9.22 27.87
CA SER A 144 -16.56 9.67 28.68
C SER A 144 -16.10 10.50 29.87
N HIS A 145 -17.01 11.31 30.44
CA HIS A 145 -16.72 12.04 31.69
C HIS A 145 -17.55 11.58 32.90
N TRP A 146 -18.44 10.59 32.74
CA TRP A 146 -19.35 10.12 33.80
C TRP A 146 -18.64 9.64 35.09
N THR A 147 -17.40 9.16 34.98
CA THR A 147 -16.66 8.56 36.09
C THR A 147 -15.69 9.51 36.81
N SER A 148 -15.45 10.70 36.28
CA SER A 148 -14.45 11.65 36.78
C SER A 148 -15.03 13.06 36.87
N LYS A 149 -15.00 13.64 38.08
CA LYS A 149 -15.51 14.98 38.42
C LYS A 149 -15.01 16.07 37.45
N GLY A 150 -15.72 16.28 36.33
CA GLY A 150 -15.46 17.35 35.36
C GLY A 150 -14.31 17.13 34.35
N HIS A 151 -13.81 15.89 34.18
CA HIS A 151 -12.73 15.61 33.24
C HIS A 151 -13.02 14.38 32.38
N TYR A 152 -12.81 14.48 31.06
CA TYR A 152 -12.93 13.35 30.14
C TYR A 152 -11.78 12.36 30.32
N VAL A 153 -12.15 11.08 30.38
CA VAL A 153 -11.25 9.95 30.50
C VAL A 153 -11.60 8.88 29.47
N TRP A 154 -10.61 8.10 29.06
CA TRP A 154 -10.83 6.91 28.26
C TRP A 154 -11.29 5.77 29.16
N SER A 155 -12.57 5.38 29.10
CA SER A 155 -13.11 4.27 29.90
C SER A 155 -12.43 2.92 29.64
N SER A 156 -11.70 2.80 28.53
CA SER A 156 -10.91 1.62 28.17
C SER A 156 -9.57 1.54 28.93
N THR A 157 -8.95 2.67 29.26
CA THR A 157 -7.60 2.73 29.88
C THR A 157 -7.56 3.42 31.24
N GLY A 158 -8.59 4.19 31.59
CA GLY A 158 -8.64 5.06 32.76
C GLY A 158 -7.81 6.35 32.64
N GLN A 159 -7.18 6.60 31.49
CA GLN A 159 -6.33 7.77 31.29
C GLN A 159 -7.15 9.01 30.92
N SER A 160 -6.74 10.18 31.42
CA SER A 160 -7.27 11.47 30.98
C SER A 160 -6.88 11.79 29.53
N PHE A 161 -7.64 12.66 28.89
CA PHE A 161 -7.36 13.07 27.51
C PHE A 161 -6.07 13.89 27.43
N GLY A 162 -5.01 13.31 26.86
CA GLY A 162 -3.76 14.00 26.51
C GLY A 162 -3.72 14.51 25.06
N TYR A 163 -4.69 14.09 24.24
CA TYR A 163 -4.90 14.52 22.87
C TYR A 163 -6.41 14.67 22.65
N THR A 164 -6.80 15.66 21.87
CA THR A 164 -8.21 15.95 21.55
C THR A 164 -8.36 16.30 20.09
N ASN A 165 -9.48 15.87 19.49
CA ASN A 165 -9.86 16.25 18.12
C ASN A 165 -11.33 16.71 18.08
N TRP A 166 -11.73 17.54 19.04
CA TRP A 166 -13.10 18.06 19.16
C TRP A 166 -13.55 18.78 17.89
N GLY A 167 -14.83 18.65 17.57
CA GLY A 167 -15.50 19.44 16.55
C GLY A 167 -15.66 20.89 16.98
N THR A 168 -16.14 21.71 16.05
CA THR A 168 -16.55 23.07 16.37
C THR A 168 -17.63 23.03 17.44
N ASP A 169 -17.50 23.89 18.47
CA ASP A 169 -18.45 24.03 19.58
C ASP A 169 -18.58 22.81 20.53
N GLU A 170 -17.62 21.88 20.49
CA GLU A 170 -17.53 20.72 21.38
C GLU A 170 -16.36 20.84 22.39
N PRO A 171 -16.44 20.21 23.58
CA PRO A 171 -17.53 19.38 24.09
C PRO A 171 -18.74 20.19 24.61
N GLU A 172 -19.95 19.67 24.41
CA GLU A 172 -21.16 20.19 25.06
C GLU A 172 -21.27 19.69 26.52
N ASP A 173 -21.65 20.59 27.44
CA ASP A 173 -21.69 20.31 28.88
C ASP A 173 -22.78 19.30 29.31
N GLU A 174 -23.83 19.15 28.51
CA GLU A 174 -24.97 18.26 28.81
C GLU A 174 -24.68 16.77 28.51
N TYR A 175 -23.66 16.49 27.69
CA TYR A 175 -23.41 15.16 27.17
C TYR A 175 -22.12 14.53 27.68
N HIS A 176 -22.21 13.22 27.96
CA HIS A 176 -21.18 12.50 28.71
C HIS A 176 -20.36 11.51 27.88
N CYS A 177 -20.86 11.07 26.73
CA CYS A 177 -20.25 10.06 25.89
C CYS A 177 -19.66 10.66 24.61
N VAL A 178 -18.52 10.15 24.15
CA VAL A 178 -17.81 10.69 22.98
C VAL A 178 -18.00 9.80 21.76
N ALA A 179 -18.36 10.42 20.64
CA ALA A 179 -18.43 9.79 19.32
C ALA A 179 -17.52 10.54 18.32
N VAL A 180 -17.20 9.87 17.22
CA VAL A 180 -16.49 10.44 16.07
C VAL A 180 -17.49 10.66 14.94
N HIS A 181 -17.55 11.87 14.40
CA HIS A 181 -18.41 12.20 13.27
C HIS A 181 -17.94 11.47 12.00
N ASP A 182 -18.85 10.91 11.23
CA ASP A 182 -18.57 10.16 9.99
C ASP A 182 -17.97 10.98 8.84
N GLN A 183 -18.34 12.26 8.70
CA GLN A 183 -17.90 13.14 7.62
C GLN A 183 -16.66 13.97 7.99
N TYR A 184 -16.63 14.53 9.19
CA TYR A 184 -15.57 15.44 9.62
C TYR A 184 -14.47 14.73 10.43
N TYR A 185 -14.75 13.52 10.93
CA TYR A 185 -13.85 12.73 11.79
C TYR A 185 -13.42 13.44 13.08
N THR A 186 -14.07 14.55 13.41
CA THR A 186 -13.94 15.26 14.68
C THR A 186 -14.79 14.59 15.76
N TRP A 187 -14.44 14.83 17.01
CA TRP A 187 -15.13 14.27 18.15
C TRP A 187 -16.31 15.17 18.53
N LEU A 188 -17.41 14.54 18.90
CA LEU A 188 -18.60 15.20 19.43
C LEU A 188 -19.04 14.50 20.71
N THR A 189 -19.79 15.23 21.53
CA THR A 189 -20.41 14.69 22.74
C THR A 189 -21.87 14.37 22.48
N GLU A 190 -22.33 13.27 23.05
CA GLU A 190 -23.68 12.74 22.82
C GLU A 190 -24.27 12.10 24.06
N SER A 191 -25.60 11.96 24.06
CA SER A 191 -26.26 11.06 25.00
C SER A 191 -25.76 9.64 24.78
N CYS A 192 -25.27 9.05 25.87
CA CYS A 192 -25.09 7.62 25.96
C CYS A 192 -26.46 6.90 25.72
#